data_AF-A0A139MY69-F1
#
_entry.id   AF-A0A139MY69-F1
#
_cell.length_a   1.000
_cell.length_b   1.000
_cell.length_c   1.000
_cell.angle_alpha   90.00
_cell.angle_beta   90.00
_cell.angle_gamma   90.00
#
_symmetry.space_group_name_H-M   'P 1'
#
loop_
_entity.id
_entity.type
_entity.pdbx_description
1 polymer ?
#
loop_
_entity_poly.entity_id
_entity_poly.type
_entity_poly.pdbx_seq_one_letter_code
_entity_poly.pdbx_strand_id
1 'polypeptide(L)' 'MLQSSDEGKVWWEDFKNLSHLKLATDDMSDMLRVFLEKDLSEFFYYKDGDNWLYDLK' A
#
# COMPACT_ATOMS: atom_id res chain seq x y z
N MET A 1 2.73 20.02 -11.44
CA MET A 1 3.09 20.41 -10.06
C MET A 1 2.23 19.59 -9.12
N LEU A 2 2.78 19.04 -8.04
CA LEU A 2 1.98 18.28 -7.07
C LEU A 2 1.09 19.26 -6.28
N GLN A 3 -0.22 19.04 -6.27
CA GLN A 3 -1.19 19.95 -5.67
C GLN A 3 -2.20 19.16 -4.84
N SER A 4 -2.44 19.63 -3.62
CA SER A 4 -3.44 19.07 -2.71
C SER A 4 -4.85 19.51 -3.10
N SER A 5 -5.84 18.71 -2.72
CA SER A 5 -7.26 18.96 -2.95
C SER A 5 -8.06 18.66 -1.69
N ASP A 6 -9.39 18.79 -1.78
CA ASP A 6 -10.31 18.41 -0.71
C ASP A 6 -10.25 16.90 -0.37
N GLU A 7 -9.71 16.07 -1.26
CA GLU A 7 -9.48 14.64 -1.01
C GLU A 7 -8.30 14.38 -0.06
N GLY A 8 -7.36 15.33 0.05
CA GLY A 8 -6.24 15.20 0.96
C GLY A 8 -4.99 15.99 0.57
N LYS A 9 -4.07 16.06 1.55
CA LYS A 9 -2.75 16.64 1.37
C LYS A 9 -1.84 15.64 0.64
N VAL A 10 -1.13 16.12 -0.36
CA VAL A 10 -0.11 15.35 -1.08
C VAL A 10 1.26 16.03 -1.00
N TRP A 11 2.31 15.23 -0.90
CA TRP A 11 3.70 15.68 -0.87
C TRP A 11 4.61 14.59 -1.46
N TRP A 12 5.85 14.95 -1.77
CA TRP A 12 6.89 13.98 -2.11
C TRP A 12 7.56 13.52 -0.83
N GLU A 13 7.74 12.21 -0.68
CA GLU A 13 8.38 11.60 0.49
C GLU A 13 9.60 10.76 0.06
N ASP A 14 10.60 10.66 0.93
CA ASP A 14 11.70 9.72 0.74
C ASP A 14 11.21 8.29 0.98
N PHE A 15 11.54 7.40 0.06
CA PHE A 15 11.16 5.99 0.15
C PHE A 15 11.54 5.35 1.51
N LYS A 16 12.72 5.68 2.06
CA LYS A 16 13.20 5.15 3.34
C LYS A 16 12.36 5.62 4.53
N ASN A 17 11.71 6.78 4.41
CA ASN A 17 10.86 7.33 5.46
C ASN A 17 9.45 6.74 5.47
N LEU A 18 9.03 6.02 4.43
CA LEU A 18 7.67 5.47 4.34
C LEU A 18 7.31 4.58 5.54
N SER A 19 8.26 3.78 6.03
CA SER A 19 8.09 2.91 7.21
C SER A 19 7.86 3.66 8.53
N HIS A 20 8.22 4.95 8.57
CA HIS A 20 8.04 5.81 9.75
C HIS A 20 6.76 6.64 9.69
N LEU A 21 6.09 6.67 8.53
CA LEU A 21 4.82 7.34 8.38
C LEU A 21 3.69 6.47 8.93
N LYS A 22 2.66 7.12 9.46
CA LYS A 22 1.40 6.45 9.84
C LYS A 22 0.57 6.17 8.58
N LEU A 23 0.99 5.18 7.82
CA LEU A 23 0.28 4.71 6.63
C LEU A 23 -0.98 3.93 7.03
N ALA A 24 -1.87 3.72 6.07
CA ALA A 24 -3.09 2.95 6.28
C ALA A 24 -2.73 1.46 6.45
N THR A 25 -2.87 0.97 7.68
CA THR A 25 -2.75 -0.45 8.09
C THR A 25 -1.44 -1.13 7.70
N ASP A 26 -1.27 -2.39 8.14
CA ASP A 26 -0.13 -3.22 7.74
C ASP A 26 -0.16 -3.54 6.23
N ASP A 27 -1.35 -3.46 5.61
CA ASP A 27 -1.58 -3.77 4.19
C ASP A 27 -0.83 -2.85 3.22
N MET A 28 -0.61 -1.58 3.56
CA MET A 28 0.20 -0.68 2.73
C MET A 28 1.66 -1.16 2.62
N SER A 29 2.18 -1.81 3.66
CA SER A 29 3.53 -2.38 3.63
C SER A 29 3.60 -3.52 2.62
N ASP A 30 2.59 -4.38 2.58
CA ASP A 30 2.48 -5.46 1.60
C ASP A 30 2.27 -4.94 0.17
N MET A 31 1.50 -3.85 0.00
CA MET A 31 1.39 -3.18 -1.28
C MET A 31 2.74 -2.62 -1.77
N LEU A 32 3.55 -2.04 -0.88
CA LEU A 32 4.90 -1.57 -1.24
C LEU A 32 5.79 -2.73 -1.69
N ARG A 33 5.66 -3.91 -1.08
CA ARG A 33 6.42 -5.10 -1.49
C ARG A 33 6.12 -5.49 -2.93
N VAL A 34 4.86 -5.45 -3.37
CA VAL A 34 4.49 -5.69 -4.77
C VAL A 34 5.18 -4.74 -5.74
N PHE A 35 5.37 -3.47 -5.38
CA PHE A 35 6.06 -2.51 -6.25
C PHE A 35 7.58 -2.71 -6.32
N LEU A 36 8.19 -3.37 -5.33
CA LEU A 36 9.64 -3.40 -5.14
C LEU A 36 10.25 -4.77 -5.38
N GLU A 37 9.56 -5.83 -4.96
CA GLU A 37 9.99 -7.21 -5.12
C GLU A 37 9.68 -7.66 -6.55
N LYS A 38 10.69 -8.10 -7.30
CA LYS A 38 10.52 -8.47 -8.72
C LYS A 38 9.63 -9.69 -8.94
N ASP A 39 9.53 -10.54 -7.92
CA ASP A 39 8.80 -11.80 -7.96
C ASP A 39 7.36 -11.64 -7.44
N LEU A 40 6.97 -10.42 -7.06
CA LEU A 40 5.61 -10.05 -6.71
C LEU A 40 5.06 -9.04 -7.74
N SER A 41 3.81 -9.21 -8.09
CA SER A 41 3.10 -8.45 -9.11
C SER A 41 1.65 -8.11 -8.73
N GLU A 42 1.07 -8.82 -7.76
CA GLU A 42 -0.34 -8.73 -7.39
C GLU A 42 -0.54 -8.75 -5.87
N PHE A 43 -1.43 -7.87 -5.39
CA PHE A 43 -1.99 -7.90 -4.04
C PHE A 43 -3.50 -7.85 -4.16
N PHE A 44 -4.20 -8.91 -3.74
CA PHE A 44 -5.65 -8.99 -3.88
C PHE A 44 -6.31 -9.63 -2.65
N TYR A 45 -7.52 -9.17 -2.37
CA TYR A 45 -8.39 -9.73 -1.34
C TYR A 45 -9.45 -10.63 -1.97
N TYR A 46 -9.79 -11.70 -1.27
CA TYR A 46 -10.92 -12.55 -1.60
C TYR A 46 -11.72 -12.89 -0.35
N LYS A 47 -13.01 -13.16 -0.54
CA LYS A 47 -13.91 -13.51 0.55
C LYS A 47 -14.05 -15.03 0.64
N ASP A 48 -13.73 -15.59 1.79
CA ASP A 48 -13.99 -17.00 2.12
C ASP A 48 -15.05 -17.08 3.23
N GLY A 49 -16.29 -17.34 2.82
CA GLY A 49 -17.46 -17.26 3.68
C GLY A 49 -17.69 -15.84 4.19
N ASP A 50 -17.46 -15.62 5.49
CA ASP A 50 -17.55 -14.31 6.15
C ASP A 50 -16.18 -13.67 6.44
N ASN A 51 -15.09 -14.37 6.11
CA ASN A 51 -13.75 -13.88 6.32
C ASN A 51 -13.22 -13.20 5.05
N TRP A 52 -12.49 -12.11 5.23
CA TRP A 52 -11.64 -11.54 4.19
C TRP A 52 -10.24 -12.10 4.33
N LEU A 53 -9.74 -12.71 3.26
CA LEU A 53 -8.38 -13.22 3.15
C LEU A 53 -7.66 -12.44 2.04
N TYR A 54 -6.33 -12.48 2.05
CA TYR A 54 -5.52 -11.86 1.00
C TYR A 54 -4.34 -12.73 0.65
N ASP A 55 -3.89 -12.61 -0.60
CA ASP A 55 -2.67 -13.24 -1.10
C ASP A 55 -1.80 -12.20 -1.81
N LEU A 56 -0.50 -12.47 -1.82
CA LEU A 56 0.52 -11.77 -2.61
C LEU A 56 1.06 -12.75 -3.65
N LYS A 57 1.03 -12.36 -4.92
CA LYS A 57 1.58 -13.13 -6.05
C LYS A 57 2.48 -12.26 -6.89
#